data_AF-A0AAU2Y0P8-F1
#
_entry.id   AF-A0AAU2Y0P8-F1
#
_cell.length_a   1.000
_cell.length_b   1.000
_cell.length_c   1.000
_cell.angle_alpha   90.00
_cell.angle_beta   90.00
_cell.angle_gamma   90.00
#
_symmetry.space_group_name_H-M   'P 1'
#
loop_
_entity.id
_entity.type
_entity.pdbx_description
1 polymer ?
#
loop_
_entity_poly.entity_id
_entity_poly.type
_entity_poly.pdbx_seq_one_letter_code
_entity_poly.pdbx_strand_id
1 'polypeptide(L)' 'MRAAAASLNHTQPGDPVKAARAIVEIAAAPEPPLRLPLGADTLQAFDAKLGTFRKELDAWRHVALATDHD' A
#
# COMPACT_ATOMS: atom_id res chain seq x y z
N MET A 1 -3.82 7.41 20.67
CA MET A 1 -3.75 6.15 19.90
C MET A 1 -4.62 5.01 20.45
N ARG A 2 -4.56 4.64 21.73
CA ARG A 2 -5.34 3.50 22.27
C ARG A 2 -6.87 3.61 22.11
N ALA A 3 -7.44 4.81 22.28
CA ALA A 3 -8.88 5.03 22.14
C ALA A 3 -9.41 4.80 20.70
N ALA A 4 -8.64 5.21 19.68
CA ALA A 4 -9.01 5.02 18.28
C ALA A 4 -8.98 3.54 17.85
N ALA A 5 -8.02 2.76 18.37
CA ALA A 5 -7.97 1.32 18.12
C ALA A 5 -9.18 0.58 18.70
N ALA A 6 -9.66 1.00 19.87
CA ALA A 6 -10.86 0.44 20.49
C ALA A 6 -12.13 0.75 19.70
N SER A 7 -12.28 1.97 19.17
CA SER A 7 -13.46 2.37 18.38
C SER A 7 -13.52 1.74 16.98
N LEU A 8 -12.36 1.36 16.42
CA LEU A 8 -12.26 0.71 15.11
C LEU A 8 -12.43 -0.82 15.20
N ASN A 9 -12.46 -1.39 16.41
CA ASN A 9 -12.61 -2.82 16.60
C ASN A 9 -14.01 -3.27 16.17
N HIS A 10 -14.10 -4.27 15.28
CA HIS A 10 -15.31 -4.79 14.64
C HIS A 10 -16.01 -3.85 13.65
N THR A 11 -15.46 -2.66 13.40
CA THR A 11 -15.97 -1.72 12.39
C THR A 11 -15.03 -1.59 11.19
N GLN A 12 -13.98 -2.40 11.14
CA GLN A 12 -13.06 -2.41 10.00
C GLN A 12 -13.80 -2.83 8.73
N PRO A 13 -13.66 -2.07 7.62
CA PRO A 13 -14.24 -2.46 6.36
C PRO A 13 -13.59 -3.75 5.84
N GLY A 14 -14.40 -4.59 5.17
CA GLY A 14 -13.92 -5.81 4.52
C GLY A 14 -14.44 -7.10 5.16
N ASP A 15 -13.85 -8.21 4.76
CA ASP A 15 -14.24 -9.56 5.16
C ASP A 15 -12.98 -10.34 5.60
N PRO A 16 -12.84 -10.66 6.90
CA PRO A 16 -11.65 -11.32 7.42
C PRO A 16 -11.47 -12.74 6.88
N VAL A 17 -12.56 -13.44 6.51
CA VAL A 17 -12.49 -14.78 5.92
C VAL A 17 -11.90 -14.72 4.52
N LYS A 18 -12.31 -13.73 3.72
CA LYS A 18 -11.72 -13.50 2.38
C LYS A 18 -10.26 -13.07 2.46
N ALA A 19 -9.91 -12.22 3.44
CA ALA A 19 -8.54 -11.81 3.68
C ALA A 19 -7.64 -13.00 4.03
N ALA A 20 -8.06 -13.87 4.96
CA ALA A 20 -7.31 -15.07 5.33
C ALA A 20 -7.08 -15.99 4.13
N ARG A 21 -8.09 -16.19 3.28
CA ARG A 21 -7.95 -16.98 2.06
C ARG A 21 -6.90 -16.40 1.10
N ALA A 22 -6.91 -15.09 0.88
CA ALA A 22 -5.95 -14.42 0.01
C ALA A 22 -4.50 -14.55 0.53
N ILE A 23 -4.31 -14.53 1.85
CA ILE A 23 -3.00 -14.73 2.47
C ILE A 23 -2.48 -16.15 2.20
N VAL A 24 -3.32 -17.17 2.36
CA VAL A 24 -2.95 -18.58 2.09
C VAL A 24 -2.63 -18.77 0.61
N GLU A 25 -3.42 -18.17 -0.28
CA GLU A 25 -3.21 -18.23 -1.73
C GLU A 25 -1.84 -17.66 -2.13
N ILE A 26 -1.47 -16.50 -1.59
CA ILE A 26 -0.18 -15.86 -1.88
C ILE A 26 1.00 -16.62 -1.27
N ALA A 27 0.83 -17.27 -0.13
CA ALA A 27 1.88 -18.12 0.44
C ALA A 27 2.23 -19.31 -0.49
N ALA A 28 1.31 -19.72 -1.36
CA ALA A 28 1.52 -20.76 -2.36
C ALA A 28 1.87 -20.22 -3.77
N ALA A 29 1.94 -18.90 -3.96
CA ALA A 29 2.24 -18.31 -5.25
C ALA A 29 3.71 -18.55 -5.65
N PRO A 30 4.01 -18.86 -6.93
CA PRO A 30 5.38 -19.07 -7.39
C PRO A 30 6.23 -17.79 -7.27
N GLU A 31 5.61 -16.62 -7.43
CA GLU A 31 6.24 -15.31 -7.30
C GLU A 31 5.34 -14.39 -6.45
N PRO A 32 5.42 -14.49 -5.11
CA PRO A 32 4.55 -13.70 -4.24
C PRO A 32 4.96 -12.22 -4.26
N PRO A 33 3.99 -11.28 -4.25
CA PRO A 33 4.31 -9.86 -4.17
C PRO A 33 4.87 -9.51 -2.78
N LEU A 34 5.78 -8.53 -2.73
CA LEU A 34 6.29 -8.00 -1.45
C LEU A 34 5.19 -7.30 -0.63
N ARG A 35 4.17 -6.74 -1.29
CA ARG A 35 3.06 -6.03 -0.65
C ARG A 35 1.74 -6.52 -1.24
N LEU A 36 0.80 -6.88 -0.36
CA LEU A 36 -0.54 -7.31 -0.71
C LEU A 36 -1.58 -6.35 -0.11
N PRO A 37 -2.15 -5.44 -0.91
CA PRO A 37 -3.32 -4.66 -0.49
C PRO A 37 -4.55 -5.56 -0.37
N LEU A 38 -5.29 -5.45 0.74
CA LEU A 38 -6.52 -6.21 1.01
C LEU A 38 -7.66 -5.25 1.29
N GLY A 39 -8.63 -5.18 0.37
CA GLY A 39 -9.74 -4.23 0.44
C GLY A 39 -9.54 -3.03 -0.50
N ALA A 40 -10.66 -2.46 -0.97
CA ALA A 40 -10.64 -1.40 -1.97
C ALA A 40 -10.13 -0.05 -1.44
N ASP A 41 -10.34 0.21 -0.15
CA ASP A 41 -9.82 1.36 0.57
C ASP A 41 -8.28 1.39 0.55
N THR A 42 -7.65 0.22 0.69
CA THR A 42 -6.19 0.11 0.61
C THR A 42 -5.68 0.51 -0.76
N LEU A 43 -6.31 0.07 -1.86
CA LEU A 43 -5.93 0.44 -3.22
C LEU A 43 -5.99 1.96 -3.42
N GLN A 44 -7.08 2.60 -2.99
CA GLN A 44 -7.24 4.05 -3.09
C GLN A 44 -6.13 4.80 -2.31
N ALA A 45 -5.82 4.34 -1.10
CA ALA A 45 -4.76 4.93 -0.29
C ALA A 45 -3.37 4.75 -0.92
N PHE A 46 -3.09 3.58 -1.50
CA PHE A 46 -1.84 3.32 -2.23
C PHE A 46 -1.72 4.20 -3.47
N ASP A 47 -2.77 4.28 -4.28
CA ASP A 47 -2.78 5.11 -5.50
C ASP A 47 -2.60 6.59 -5.19
N ALA A 48 -3.29 7.09 -4.16
CA ALA A 48 -3.13 8.47 -3.71
C ALA A 48 -1.68 8.75 -3.28
N LYS A 49 -1.08 7.85 -2.48
CA LYS A 49 0.30 8.00 -2.01
C LYS A 49 1.30 7.96 -3.17
N LEU A 50 1.17 6.99 -4.08
CA LEU A 50 2.03 6.87 -5.24
C LEU A 50 1.88 8.08 -6.17
N GLY A 51 0.66 8.60 -6.34
CA GLY A 51 0.39 9.79 -7.13
C GLY A 51 1.08 11.03 -6.58
N THR A 52 1.00 11.27 -5.27
CA THR A 52 1.71 12.38 -4.61
C THR A 52 3.22 12.24 -4.77
N PHE A 53 3.76 11.06 -4.47
CA PHE A 53 5.19 10.81 -4.58
C PHE A 53 5.71 10.96 -6.01
N ARG A 54 4.96 10.46 -7.01
CA ARG A 54 5.28 10.64 -8.43
C ARG A 54 5.37 12.12 -8.80
N LYS A 55 4.38 12.93 -8.39
CA LYS A 55 4.37 14.38 -8.68
C LYS A 55 5.59 15.08 -8.11
N GLU A 56 5.96 14.76 -6.87
CA GLU A 56 7.15 15.31 -6.21
C GLU A 56 8.43 14.90 -6.95
N LEU A 57 8.56 13.61 -7.29
CA LEU A 57 9.70 13.12 -8.06
C LEU A 57 9.82 13.81 -9.42
N ASP A 58 8.72 13.95 -10.15
CA ASP A 58 8.76 14.56 -11.48
C ASP A 58 9.09 16.06 -11.40
N ALA A 59 8.62 16.78 -10.37
CA ALA A 59 8.97 18.19 -10.14
C ALA A 59 10.47 18.38 -9.89
N TRP A 60 11.11 17.45 -9.17
CA TRP A 60 12.51 17.54 -8.75
C TRP A 60 13.45 16.61 -9.52
N ARG A 61 12.98 15.95 -10.58
CA ARG A 61 13.75 14.99 -11.39
C ARG A 61 15.07 15.57 -11.88
N HIS A 62 15.06 16.84 -12.28
CA HIS A 62 16.25 17.54 -12.76
C HIS A 62 17.37 17.61 -11.71
N VAL A 63 17.03 17.74 -10.42
CA VAL A 63 18.04 17.76 -9.34
C VAL A 63 18.71 16.40 -9.20
N ALA A 64 17.94 15.32 -9.25
CA ALA A 64 18.50 13.97 -9.19
C ALA A 64 19.49 13.72 -10.36
N LEU A 65 19.08 14.08 -11.59
CA LEU A 65 19.92 13.93 -12.78
C LEU A 65 21.18 14.81 -12.75
N ALA A 66 21.09 16.00 -12.16
CA ALA A 66 22.24 16.90 -12.04
C ALA A 66 23.33 16.38 -11.06
N THR A 67 23.01 15.33 -10.29
CA THR A 67 23.95 14.70 -9.34
C THR A 67 24.49 13.36 -9.82
N ASP A 68 24.24 12.99 -11.08
CA ASP A 68 24.83 11.80 -11.67
C ASP A 68 26.36 11.95 -11.83
N HIS A 69 27.06 10.81 -11.82
CA HIS A 69 28.50 10.76 -12.05
C HIS A 69 28.80 10.89 -13.56
N ASP A 70 29.96 11.46 -13.89
CA ASP A 70 30.45 11.59 -15.27
C ASP A 70 30.75 10.23 -15.94
#